data_AF-A0AAQ1JRE0-F1
#
_entry.id   AF-A0AAQ1JRE0-F1
#
_cell.length_a   1.000
_cell.length_b   1.000
_cell.length_c   1.000
_cell.angle_alpha   90.00
_cell.angle_beta   90.00
_cell.angle_gamma   90.00
#
_symmetry.space_group_name_H-M   'P 1'
#
loop_
_entity.id
_entity.type
_entity.pdbx_description
1 polymer ?
#
loop_
_entity_poly.entity_id
_entity_poly.type
_entity_poly.pdbx_seq_one_letter_code
_entity_poly.pdbx_strand_id
1 'polypeptide(L)'
;MADQHDRLLMLEGQMAGMAKAWLYLAAQIEIQRQLEPEKMQSALLNARWPDQPFEHHAQQLMRYLADQLAEARESRRAQELYQRTGRDE
;
A
#
# COMPACT_ATOMS: atom_id res chain seq x y z
N MET A 1 12.17 -26.38 17.50
CA MET A 1 11.48 -26.27 16.19
C MET A 1 10.26 -25.35 16.24
N ALA A 2 9.59 -25.16 17.40
CA ALA A 2 8.54 -24.13 17.56
C ALA A 2 9.07 -22.70 17.38
N ASP A 3 10.25 -22.39 17.94
CA ASP A 3 10.82 -21.03 17.98
C ASP A 3 11.02 -20.35 16.60
N GLN A 4 11.49 -21.08 15.57
CA GLN A 4 11.71 -20.48 14.25
C GLN A 4 10.39 -20.19 13.51
N HIS A 5 9.38 -21.05 13.68
CA HIS A 5 8.06 -20.86 13.09
C HIS A 5 7.33 -19.71 13.79
N ASP A 6 7.36 -19.67 15.12
CA ASP A 6 6.75 -18.62 15.92
C ASP A 6 7.40 -17.25 15.62
N ARG A 7 8.72 -17.21 15.46
CA ARG A 7 9.45 -15.99 15.07
C ARG A 7 9.07 -15.53 13.66
N LEU A 8 8.90 -16.45 12.71
CA LEU A 8 8.48 -16.11 11.34
C LEU A 8 7.05 -15.55 11.33
N LEU A 9 6.11 -16.19 12.03
CA LEU A 9 4.74 -15.69 12.19
C LEU A 9 4.70 -14.31 12.84
N MET A 10 5.54 -14.07 13.86
CA MET A 10 5.64 -12.76 14.49
C MET A 10 6.12 -11.69 13.49
N LEU A 11 7.13 -11.99 12.69
CA LEU A 11 7.65 -11.07 11.67
C LEU A 11 6.61 -10.79 10.58
N GLU A 12 5.89 -11.81 10.11
CA GLU A 12 4.79 -11.65 9.16
C GLU A 12 3.67 -10.76 9.73
N GLY A 13 3.29 -10.98 10.99
CA GLY A 13 2.30 -10.15 11.68
C GLY A 13 2.75 -8.70 11.84
N GLN A 14 4.01 -8.47 12.21
CA GLN A 14 4.58 -7.12 12.32
C GLN A 14 4.61 -6.42 10.96
N MET A 15 5.07 -7.10 9.90
CA MET A 15 5.11 -6.56 8.54
C MET A 15 3.71 -6.24 8.01
N ALA A 16 2.73 -7.12 8.24
CA ALA A 16 1.34 -6.88 7.86
C ALA A 16 0.74 -5.68 8.61
N GLY A 17 1.03 -5.55 9.91
CA GLY A 17 0.62 -4.41 10.73
C GLY A 17 1.21 -3.09 10.21
N MET A 18 2.50 -3.06 9.92
CA MET A 18 3.19 -1.89 9.35
C MET A 18 2.65 -1.52 7.97
N ALA A 19 2.42 -2.51 7.10
CA ALA A 19 1.83 -2.31 5.79
C ALA A 19 0.44 -1.67 5.88
N LYS A 20 -0.42 -2.15 6.80
CA LYS A 20 -1.74 -1.56 7.03
C LYS A 20 -1.65 -0.14 7.58
N ALA A 21 -0.83 0.08 8.60
CA ALA A 21 -0.63 1.42 9.15
C ALA A 21 -0.16 2.43 8.09
N TRP A 22 0.78 2.01 7.24
CA TRP A 22 1.27 2.80 6.13
C TRP A 22 0.17 3.12 5.11
N LEU A 23 -0.64 2.13 4.70
CA LEU A 23 -1.77 2.35 3.78
C LEU A 23 -2.76 3.38 4.33
N TYR A 24 -3.09 3.29 5.62
CA TYR A 24 -3.98 4.26 6.26
C TYR A 24 -3.39 5.67 6.26
N LEU A 25 -2.11 5.82 6.58
CA LEU A 25 -1.43 7.11 6.54
C LEU A 25 -1.41 7.71 5.12
N ALA A 26 -1.02 6.92 4.13
CA ALA A 26 -0.97 7.34 2.73
C ALA A 26 -2.36 7.79 2.23
N ALA A 27 -3.41 7.02 2.55
CA ALA A 27 -4.78 7.37 2.20
C ALA A 27 -5.26 8.67 2.89
N GLN A 28 -4.94 8.87 4.16
CA GLN A 28 -5.29 10.10 4.89
C GLN A 28 -4.62 11.33 4.28
N ILE A 29 -3.32 11.24 3.96
CA ILE A 29 -2.56 12.34 3.34
C ILE A 29 -3.13 12.65 1.93
N GLU A 30 -3.47 11.62 1.16
CA GLU A 30 -4.10 11.76 -0.15
C GLU A 30 -5.45 12.50 -0.06
N ILE A 31 -6.32 12.12 0.90
CA ILE A 31 -7.62 12.77 1.12
C ILE A 31 -7.45 14.25 1.48
N GLN A 32 -6.43 14.57 2.28
CA GLN A 32 -6.11 15.95 2.64
C GLN A 32 -5.47 16.76 1.50
N ARG A 33 -5.31 16.16 0.30
CA ARG A 33 -4.68 16.74 -0.90
C ARG A 33 -3.25 17.24 -0.66
N GLN A 34 -2.55 16.65 0.30
CA GLN A 34 -1.18 17.02 0.65
C GLN A 34 -0.14 16.29 -0.19
N LEU A 35 -0.57 15.39 -1.07
CA LEU A 35 0.31 14.55 -1.86
C LEU A 35 -0.30 14.22 -3.23
N GLU A 36 0.55 14.24 -4.26
CA GLU A 36 0.22 13.75 -5.60
C GLU A 36 0.38 12.23 -5.64
N PRO A 37 -0.71 11.46 -5.79
CA PRO A 37 -0.65 10.02 -5.57
C PRO A 37 0.19 9.27 -6.60
N GLU A 38 0.19 9.75 -7.84
CA GLU A 38 0.99 9.19 -8.93
C GLU A 38 2.50 9.36 -8.67
N LYS A 39 2.92 10.51 -8.13
CA LYS A 39 4.32 10.76 -7.76
C LYS A 39 4.77 9.86 -6.63
N MET A 40 3.93 9.67 -5.61
CA MET A 40 4.23 8.74 -4.51
C MET A 40 4.31 7.30 -5.00
N GLN A 41 3.36 6.86 -5.82
CA GLN A 41 3.37 5.52 -6.40
C GLN A 41 4.64 5.28 -7.22
N SER A 42 5.00 6.22 -8.07
CA SER A 42 6.26 6.17 -8.84
C SER A 42 7.48 6.11 -7.93
N ALA A 43 7.54 6.92 -6.87
CA ALA A 43 8.66 6.93 -5.93
C ALA A 43 8.82 5.58 -5.21
N LEU A 44 7.71 4.97 -4.77
CA LEU A 44 7.73 3.66 -4.10
C LEU A 44 8.22 2.54 -5.03
N LEU A 45 7.76 2.54 -6.28
CA LEU A 45 8.09 1.50 -7.25
C LEU A 45 9.53 1.61 -7.77
N ASN A 46 10.11 2.80 -7.71
CA ASN A 46 11.49 3.07 -8.09
C ASN A 46 12.46 3.03 -6.91
N ALA A 47 11.98 2.80 -5.68
CA ALA A 47 12.84 2.62 -4.53
C ALA A 47 13.75 1.40 -4.73
N ARG A 48 15.05 1.60 -4.53
CA ARG A 48 16.07 0.57 -4.67
C ARG A 48 16.70 0.29 -3.31
N TRP A 49 17.05 -0.97 -3.09
CA TRP A 49 17.78 -1.42 -1.91
C TRP A 49 19.05 -2.14 -2.36
N PRO A 50 20.06 -1.39 -2.83
CA PRO A 50 21.25 -1.98 -3.42
C PRO A 50 21.94 -2.92 -2.43
N ASP A 51 22.41 -4.05 -2.97
CA ASP A 51 23.14 -5.10 -2.26
C ASP A 51 22.36 -5.78 -1.11
N GLN A 52 21.04 -5.56 -1.03
CA GLN A 52 20.21 -6.18 -0.02
C GLN A 52 19.59 -7.49 -0.51
N PRO A 53 19.76 -8.62 0.22
CA PRO A 53 19.20 -9.91 -0.19
C PRO A 53 17.66 -9.91 -0.21
N PHE A 54 17.02 -8.99 0.51
CA PHE A 54 15.57 -8.87 0.58
C PHE A 54 14.95 -8.00 -0.50
N GLU A 55 15.75 -7.36 -1.37
CA GLU A 55 15.25 -6.35 -2.33
C GLU A 55 14.10 -6.88 -3.19
N HIS A 56 14.20 -8.12 -3.67
CA HIS A 56 13.15 -8.73 -4.46
C HIS A 56 11.80 -8.77 -3.73
N HIS A 57 11.80 -9.21 -2.47
CA HIS A 57 10.60 -9.26 -1.63
C HIS A 57 10.08 -7.87 -1.28
N ALA A 58 10.99 -6.91 -1.04
CA ALA A 58 10.61 -5.52 -0.79
C ALA A 58 9.92 -4.90 -2.02
N GLN A 59 10.44 -5.11 -3.23
CA GLN A 59 9.83 -4.61 -4.46
C GLN A 59 8.44 -5.22 -4.71
N GLN A 60 8.27 -6.53 -4.46
CA GLN A 60 6.97 -7.19 -4.55
C GLN A 60 5.95 -6.57 -3.57
N LEU A 61 6.35 -6.36 -2.31
CA LEU A 61 5.49 -5.73 -1.32
C LEU A 61 5.15 -4.29 -1.72
N MET A 62 6.13 -3.50 -2.18
CA MET A 62 5.90 -2.11 -2.62
C MET A 62 4.92 -2.04 -3.79
N ARG A 63 5.02 -2.98 -4.75
CA ARG A 63 4.05 -3.12 -5.84
C ARG A 63 2.65 -3.38 -5.30
N TYR A 64 2.49 -4.39 -4.45
CA TYR A 64 1.21 -4.74 -3.86
C TYR A 64 0.57 -3.56 -3.12
N LEU A 65 1.35 -2.85 -2.31
CA LEU A 65 0.87 -1.69 -1.55
C LEU A 65 0.47 -0.51 -2.45
N ALA A 66 1.23 -0.26 -3.51
CA ALA A 66 0.89 0.72 -4.53
C ALA A 66 -0.44 0.40 -5.22
N ASP A 67 -0.66 -0.87 -5.56
CA ASP A 67 -1.89 -1.33 -6.22
C ASP A 67 -3.10 -1.20 -5.28
N GLN A 68 -2.95 -1.54 -4.00
CA GLN A 68 -3.99 -1.36 -2.98
C GLN A 68 -4.41 0.11 -2.80
N LEU A 69 -3.47 1.06 -2.90
CA LEU A 69 -3.82 2.49 -2.87
C LEU A 69 -4.57 2.94 -4.12
N ALA A 70 -4.18 2.44 -5.29
CA ALA A 70 -4.86 2.73 -6.54
C ALA A 70 -6.31 2.22 -6.50
N GLU A 71 -6.52 0.96 -6.10
CA GLU A 71 -7.84 0.35 -5.94
C GLU A 71 -8.71 1.15 -4.94
N ALA A 72 -8.15 1.51 -3.78
CA ALA A 72 -8.87 2.30 -2.79
C ALA A 72 -9.28 3.68 -3.34
N ARG A 73 -8.48 4.29 -4.22
CA ARG A 73 -8.80 5.57 -4.87
C ARG A 73 -9.89 5.40 -5.92
N GLU A 74 -9.82 4.36 -6.74
CA GLU A 74 -10.84 4.03 -7.73
C GLU A 74 -12.19 3.78 -7.06
N SER A 75 -12.20 2.99 -5.97
CA SER A 75 -13.40 2.76 -5.17
C SER A 75 -14.02 4.06 -4.62
N ARG A 76 -13.19 4.97 -4.07
CA ARG A 76 -13.66 6.30 -3.63
C ARG A 76 -14.27 7.11 -4.78
N ARG A 77 -13.59 7.16 -5.94
CA ARG A 77 -14.08 7.88 -7.12
C ARG A 77 -15.40 7.33 -7.64
N ALA A 78 -15.54 6.00 -7.70
CA ALA A 78 -16.77 5.33 -8.11
C ALA A 78 -17.92 5.67 -7.14
N GLN A 79 -17.66 5.62 -5.83
CA GLN A 79 -18.65 5.99 -4.82
C GLN A 79 -19.06 7.47 -4.92
N GLU A 80 -18.11 8.39 -5.11
CA GLU A 80 -18.38 9.81 -5.33
C GLU A 80 -19.20 10.05 -6.60
N LEU A 81 -18.89 9.32 -7.68
CA LEU A 81 -19.64 9.40 -8.93
C LEU A 81 -21.07 8.93 -8.73
N TYR A 82 -21.27 7.75 -8.12
CA TYR A 82 -22.58 7.22 -7.79
C TYR A 82 -23.41 8.19 -6.95
N GLN A 83 -22.80 8.79 -5.91
CA GLN A 83 -23.48 9.79 -5.08
C GLN A 83 -23.93 11.03 -5.87
N ARG A 84 -23.20 11.39 -6.93
CA ARG A 84 -23.50 12.56 -7.76
C ARG A 84 -24.49 12.26 -8.89
N THR A 85 -24.47 11.06 -9.45
CA THR A 85 -25.22 10.72 -10.69
C THR A 85 -26.34 9.71 -10.47
N GLY A 86 -26.31 8.94 -9.36
CA GLY A 86 -27.22 7.85 -9.09
C GLY A 86 -27.08 6.65 -10.03
N ARG A 87 -25.94 6.52 -10.73
CA ARG A 87 -25.66 5.41 -11.66
C ARG A 87 -24.34 4.74 -11.31
N ASP A 88 -24.34 3.41 -11.37
CA ASP A 88 -23.13 2.61 -11.51
C ASP A 88 -22.82 2.52 -13.01
N GLU A 89 -21.60 2.87 -13.43
CA GLU A 89 -21.10 2.55 -14.77
C GLU A 89 -20.44 1.17 -14.78
#